data_AF-A0A2K4IHR5-F1
#
_entry.id   AF-A0A2K4IHR5-F1
#
_cell.length_a   1.000
_cell.length_b   1.000
_cell.length_c   1.000
_cell.angle_alpha   90.00
_cell.angle_beta   90.00
_cell.angle_gamma   90.00
#
_symmetry.space_group_name_H-M   'P 1'
#
loop_
_entity.id
_entity.type
_entity.pdbx_description
1 polymer ?
#
loop_
_entity_poly.entity_id
_entity_poly.type
_entity_poly.pdbx_seq_one_letter_code
_entity_poly.pdbx_strand_id
1 'polypeptide(L)'
;MMKLKMTTGVLLSLAMMSTAYAATCPTLSVTHSQDAEDLTFTSARLKDKGTPNSVVICRYEGKDDLGASAGYRNGTPVTGTGSNWKGDDCATTDGDASKCAFK
;
A
#
# COMPACT_ATOMS: atom_id res chain seq x y z
N MET A 1 6.39 43.66 45.43
CA MET A 1 6.55 43.54 43.96
C MET A 1 7.13 42.16 43.67
N MET A 2 6.41 41.33 42.93
CA MET A 2 6.76 39.94 42.64
C MET A 2 6.85 39.79 41.11
N LYS A 3 7.61 38.79 40.62
CA LYS A 3 7.66 38.19 39.26
C LYS A 3 9.11 38.14 38.74
N LEU A 4 9.64 37.08 38.13
CA LEU A 4 9.16 35.75 37.75
C LEU A 4 10.45 34.91 37.56
N LYS A 5 10.54 33.68 38.09
CA LYS A 5 11.68 32.78 37.80
C LYS A 5 11.39 32.03 36.50
N MET A 6 12.26 32.17 35.49
CA MET A 6 12.17 31.41 34.24
C MET A 6 12.61 29.97 34.48
N THR A 7 11.66 29.03 34.43
CA THR A 7 11.93 27.59 34.37
C THR A 7 12.13 27.19 32.92
N THR A 8 13.34 26.73 32.61
CA THR A 8 13.76 26.13 31.34
C THR A 8 12.88 24.92 31.02
N GLY A 9 11.88 25.11 30.15
CA GLY A 9 11.02 24.03 29.68
C GLY A 9 11.78 23.15 28.69
N VAL A 10 12.02 21.89 29.05
CA VAL A 10 12.50 20.86 28.13
C VAL A 10 11.44 20.67 27.05
N LEU A 11 11.76 21.09 25.83
CA LEU A 11 11.01 20.74 24.62
C LEU A 11 11.10 19.22 24.42
N LEU A 12 10.08 18.50 24.91
CA LEU A 12 9.81 17.12 24.51
C LEU A 12 9.38 17.13 23.04
N SER A 13 10.34 17.04 22.13
CA SER A 13 10.08 16.74 20.72
C SER A 13 9.53 15.33 20.62
N LEU A 14 8.20 15.21 20.59
CA LEU A 14 7.50 14.00 20.18
C LEU A 14 7.91 13.71 18.72
N ALA A 15 8.91 12.85 18.55
CA ALA A 15 9.14 12.19 17.29
C ALA A 15 7.92 11.31 17.02
N MET A 16 6.97 11.82 16.25
CA MET A 16 5.92 11.00 15.66
C MET A 16 6.60 10.08 14.65
N MET A 17 7.14 8.96 15.12
CA MET A 17 7.59 7.88 14.25
C MET A 17 6.34 7.31 13.59
N SER A 18 6.04 7.82 12.40
CA SER A 18 4.98 7.32 11.53
C SER A 18 5.30 5.86 11.22
N THR A 19 4.73 4.94 11.99
CA THR A 19 4.56 3.56 11.58
C THR A 19 3.60 3.57 10.41
N ALA A 20 4.09 3.89 9.21
CA ALA A 20 3.35 3.63 7.99
C ALA A 20 3.15 2.10 7.96
N TYR A 21 1.94 1.67 8.32
CA TYR A 21 1.52 0.28 8.22
C TYR A 21 1.77 -0.17 6.77
N ALA A 22 2.34 -1.36 6.60
CA ALA A 22 2.53 -1.91 5.26
C ALA A 22 1.14 -2.07 4.61
N ALA A 23 0.90 -1.33 3.54
CA ALA A 23 -0.33 -1.39 2.78
C ALA A 23 -0.34 -2.65 1.92
N THR A 24 -1.54 -3.13 1.60
CA THR A 24 -1.76 -4.26 0.71
C THR A 24 -2.69 -3.84 -0.42
N CYS A 25 -2.62 -4.56 -1.54
CA CYS A 25 -3.58 -4.40 -2.62
C CYS A 25 -4.99 -4.70 -2.09
N PRO A 26 -5.99 -3.84 -2.37
CA PRO A 26 -7.34 -4.02 -1.84
C PRO A 26 -8.00 -5.28 -2.42
N THR A 27 -9.00 -5.81 -1.74
CA THR A 27 -9.91 -6.78 -2.36
C THR A 27 -10.79 -6.07 -3.38
N LEU A 28 -10.99 -6.67 -4.56
CA LEU A 28 -11.85 -6.14 -5.60
C LEU A 28 -13.00 -7.10 -5.88
N SER A 29 -14.19 -6.53 -5.99
CA SER A 29 -15.39 -7.23 -6.47
C SER A 29 -15.97 -6.44 -7.63
N VAL A 30 -16.48 -7.12 -8.65
CA VAL A 30 -17.12 -6.50 -9.81
C VAL A 30 -18.53 -7.02 -9.96
N THR A 31 -19.50 -6.11 -10.01
CA THR A 31 -20.89 -6.42 -10.26
C THR A 31 -21.23 -6.16 -11.72
N HIS A 32 -21.89 -7.13 -12.34
CA HIS A 32 -22.35 -7.08 -13.72
C HIS A 32 -23.87 -7.20 -13.72
N SER A 33 -24.51 -7.08 -14.88
CA SER A 33 -25.99 -7.06 -14.99
C SER A 33 -26.70 -8.28 -14.41
N GLN A 34 -25.99 -9.40 -14.24
CA GLN A 34 -26.57 -10.68 -13.83
C GLN A 34 -26.05 -11.18 -12.48
N ASP A 35 -24.83 -10.82 -12.07
CA ASP A 35 -24.16 -11.38 -10.88
C ASP A 35 -23.07 -10.44 -10.34
N ALA A 36 -22.51 -10.80 -9.17
CA ALA A 36 -21.29 -10.19 -8.62
C ALA A 36 -20.20 -11.24 -8.45
N GLU A 37 -18.95 -10.82 -8.62
CA GLU A 37 -17.79 -11.69 -8.51
C GLU A 37 -16.65 -11.02 -7.74
N ASP A 38 -16.07 -11.76 -6.80
CA ASP A 38 -14.83 -11.39 -6.13
C ASP A 38 -13.64 -11.83 -6.97
N LEU A 39 -12.76 -10.89 -7.29
CA LEU A 39 -11.57 -11.17 -8.08
C LEU A 39 -10.43 -11.68 -7.20
N THR A 40 -9.66 -12.61 -7.74
CA THR A 40 -8.47 -13.15 -7.07
C THR A 40 -7.26 -12.28 -7.39
N PHE A 41 -6.58 -11.80 -6.35
CA PHE A 41 -5.32 -11.08 -6.52
C PHE A 41 -4.24 -12.00 -7.10
N THR A 42 -3.48 -11.52 -8.08
CA THR A 42 -2.43 -12.32 -8.73
C THR A 42 -1.05 -11.68 -8.64
N SER A 43 -0.97 -10.35 -8.76
CA SER A 43 0.32 -9.68 -8.76
C SER A 43 0.24 -8.20 -8.44
N ALA A 44 1.37 -7.64 -7.99
CA ALA A 44 1.58 -6.22 -7.84
C ALA A 44 2.85 -5.79 -8.57
N ARG A 45 2.86 -4.59 -9.15
CA ARG A 45 4.05 -3.95 -9.72
C ARG A 45 4.26 -2.57 -9.13
N LEU A 46 5.48 -2.28 -8.70
CA LEU A 46 5.91 -0.92 -8.37
C LEU A 46 6.30 -0.18 -9.64
N LYS A 47 5.81 1.04 -9.81
CA LYS A 47 6.19 1.94 -10.89
C LYS A 47 6.61 3.28 -10.31
N ASP A 48 7.67 3.87 -10.86
CA ASP A 48 8.19 5.17 -10.45
C ASP A 48 8.55 5.25 -8.96
N LYS A 49 8.93 4.09 -8.37
CA LYS A 49 8.95 3.76 -6.94
C LYS A 49 9.87 4.59 -6.04
N GLY A 50 10.71 5.44 -6.64
CA GLY A 50 11.62 6.36 -5.93
C GLY A 50 11.11 7.79 -5.85
N THR A 51 9.88 8.06 -6.30
CA THR A 51 9.38 9.42 -6.49
C THR A 51 8.03 9.63 -5.80
N PRO A 52 7.59 10.88 -5.59
CA PRO A 52 6.21 11.18 -5.18
C PRO A 52 5.14 10.68 -6.15
N ASN A 53 5.51 10.35 -7.39
CA ASN A 53 4.60 9.82 -8.40
C ASN A 53 4.48 8.29 -8.36
N SER A 54 5.02 7.64 -7.33
CA SER A 54 5.01 6.18 -7.21
C SER A 54 3.60 5.62 -7.33
N VAL A 55 3.47 4.53 -8.08
CA VAL A 55 2.22 3.78 -8.27
C VAL A 55 2.45 2.31 -7.96
N VAL A 56 1.55 1.72 -7.20
CA VAL A 56 1.43 0.26 -7.09
C VAL A 56 0.29 -0.20 -7.99
N ILE A 57 0.62 -1.03 -8.98
CA ILE A 57 -0.36 -1.60 -9.91
C ILE A 57 -0.70 -2.99 -9.41
N CYS A 58 -1.87 -3.14 -8.80
CA CYS A 58 -2.42 -4.40 -8.34
C CYS A 58 -3.23 -5.05 -9.47
N ARG A 59 -3.02 -6.34 -9.74
CA ARG A 59 -3.69 -7.10 -10.80
C ARG A 59 -4.49 -8.24 -10.19
N TYR A 60 -5.61 -8.51 -10.82
CA TYR A 60 -6.59 -9.47 -10.37
C TYR A 60 -7.16 -10.21 -11.57
N GLU A 61 -7.51 -11.47 -11.34
CA GLU A 61 -8.18 -12.34 -12.29
C GLU A 61 -9.51 -12.80 -11.70
N GLY A 62 -10.52 -12.89 -12.56
CA GLY A 62 -11.81 -13.47 -12.27
C GLY A 62 -12.06 -14.71 -13.14
N LYS A 63 -13.32 -15.09 -13.28
CA LYS A 63 -13.78 -16.17 -14.16
C LYS A 63 -13.67 -15.76 -15.62
N ASP A 64 -13.53 -16.76 -16.47
CA ASP A 64 -13.39 -16.60 -17.92
C ASP A 64 -12.28 -15.59 -18.28
N ASP A 65 -12.60 -14.58 -19.10
CA ASP A 65 -11.65 -13.55 -19.53
C ASP A 65 -11.68 -12.29 -18.65
N LEU A 66 -12.28 -12.35 -17.45
CA LEU A 66 -12.36 -11.21 -16.55
C LEU A 66 -11.01 -10.95 -15.88
N GLY A 67 -10.47 -9.75 -16.09
CA GLY A 67 -9.29 -9.26 -15.41
C GLY A 67 -9.44 -7.80 -15.02
N ALA A 68 -8.85 -7.43 -13.88
CA ALA A 68 -8.85 -6.04 -13.42
C ALA A 68 -7.45 -5.59 -12.99
N SER A 69 -7.24 -4.28 -13.05
CA SER A 69 -6.05 -3.64 -12.51
C SER A 69 -6.44 -2.39 -11.74
N ALA A 70 -5.90 -2.25 -10.53
CA ALA A 70 -6.05 -1.07 -9.69
C ALA A 70 -4.69 -0.38 -9.52
N GLY A 71 -4.64 0.92 -9.77
CA GLY A 71 -3.46 1.75 -9.53
C GLY A 71 -3.58 2.52 -8.22
N TYR A 72 -2.71 2.23 -7.26
CA TYR A 72 -2.62 2.96 -6.00
C TYR A 72 -1.49 3.99 -6.06
N ARG A 73 -1.83 5.28 -5.91
CA ARG A 73 -0.85 6.39 -5.88
C ARG A 73 -0.57 6.76 -4.43
N ASN A 74 0.67 6.53 -3.97
CA ASN A 74 1.03 6.76 -2.57
C ASN A 74 1.39 8.23 -2.27
N GLY A 75 1.75 9.03 -3.30
CA GLY A 75 2.24 10.40 -3.11
C GLY A 75 3.67 10.49 -2.55
N THR A 76 4.27 9.35 -2.25
CA THR A 76 5.62 9.18 -1.70
C THR A 76 6.32 8.00 -2.40
N PRO A 77 7.65 7.88 -2.30
CA PRO A 77 8.36 6.67 -2.72
C PRO A 77 7.76 5.42 -2.10
N VAL A 78 7.69 4.33 -2.87
CA VAL A 78 7.14 3.04 -2.42
C VAL A 78 8.22 1.96 -2.46
N THR A 79 8.24 1.10 -1.46
CA THR A 79 9.08 -0.10 -1.41
C THR A 79 8.24 -1.33 -1.09
N GLY A 80 8.50 -2.42 -1.81
CA GLY A 80 7.91 -3.72 -1.53
C GLY A 80 8.47 -4.32 -0.24
N THR A 81 7.58 -4.77 0.66
CA THR A 81 7.95 -5.32 1.97
C THR A 81 7.45 -6.75 2.18
N GLY A 82 6.49 -7.20 1.39
CA GLY A 82 6.01 -8.58 1.40
C GLY A 82 7.06 -9.59 0.91
N SER A 83 6.89 -10.85 1.31
CA SER A 83 7.85 -11.92 1.05
C SER A 83 8.02 -12.29 -0.42
N ASN A 84 7.06 -11.96 -1.28
CA ASN A 84 7.04 -12.39 -2.68
C ASN A 84 7.57 -11.34 -3.66
N TRP A 85 8.03 -10.18 -3.19
CA TRP A 85 8.65 -9.19 -4.06
C TRP A 85 9.97 -9.71 -4.65
N LYS A 86 10.11 -9.57 -5.96
CA LYS A 86 11.32 -9.83 -6.74
C LYS A 86 11.61 -8.58 -7.58
N GLY A 87 12.41 -7.68 -7.02
CA GLY A 87 12.63 -6.36 -7.62
C GLY A 87 11.36 -5.50 -7.56
N ASP A 88 10.84 -5.13 -8.72
CA ASP A 88 9.65 -4.25 -8.85
C ASP A 88 8.35 -5.03 -9.07
N ASP A 89 8.43 -6.34 -9.10
CA ASP A 89 7.31 -7.24 -9.36
C ASP A 89 7.07 -8.16 -8.17
N CYS A 90 5.81 -8.41 -7.86
CA CYS A 90 5.37 -9.40 -6.89
C CYS A 90 4.24 -10.23 -7.47
N ALA A 91 4.23 -11.53 -7.19
CA ALA A 91 3.19 -12.44 -7.66
C ALA A 91 2.82 -13.44 -6.56
N THR A 92 1.57 -13.89 -6.58
CA THR A 92 1.04 -14.93 -5.70
C THR A 92 0.20 -15.90 -6.53
N THR A 93 0.07 -17.14 -6.05
CA THR A 93 -0.78 -18.16 -6.69
C THR A 93 -1.98 -18.52 -5.83
N ASP A 94 -2.06 -17.97 -4.63
CA ASP A 94 -3.06 -18.28 -3.60
C ASP A 94 -3.93 -17.06 -3.23
N GLY A 95 -3.83 -15.97 -3.99
CA GLY A 95 -4.64 -14.77 -3.76
C GLY A 95 -4.19 -13.90 -2.59
N ASP A 96 -3.13 -14.28 -1.86
CA ASP A 96 -2.74 -13.58 -0.62
C ASP A 96 -1.98 -12.28 -0.89
N ALA A 97 -2.70 -11.17 -1.00
CA ALA A 97 -2.14 -9.84 -1.22
C ALA A 97 -1.15 -9.39 -0.13
N SER A 98 -1.15 -9.99 1.07
CA SER A 98 -0.20 -9.64 2.13
C SER A 98 1.23 -10.01 1.78
N LYS A 99 1.43 -11.05 0.94
CA LYS A 99 2.73 -11.44 0.41
C LYS A 99 3.32 -10.41 -0.55
N CYS A 100 2.49 -9.48 -1.03
CA CYS A 100 2.87 -8.33 -1.85
C CYS A 100 2.68 -7.00 -1.13
N ALA A 101 2.69 -6.98 0.20
CA ALA A 101 2.61 -5.73 0.97
C ALA A 101 3.72 -4.72 0.60
N PHE A 102 3.43 -3.44 0.72
CA PHE A 102 4.32 -2.33 0.36
C PHE A 102 4.20 -1.17 1.34
N LYS A 103 5.16 -0.25 1.35
CA LYS A 103 5.13 0.98 2.16
C LYS A 103 5.70 2.17 1.42
#